data_AF-A0A7V4EHL1-F1
#
_entry.id   AF-A0A7V4EHL1-F1
#
_cell.length_a   1.000
_cell.length_b   1.000
_cell.length_c   1.000
_cell.angle_alpha   90.00
_cell.angle_beta   90.00
_cell.angle_gamma   90.00
#
_symmetry.space_group_name_H-M   'P 1'
#
loop_
_entity.id
_entity.type
_entity.pdbx_description
1 polymer ?
#
loop_
_entity_poly.entity_id
_entity_poly.type
_entity_poly.pdbx_seq_one_letter_code
_entity_poly.pdbx_strand_id
1 'polypeptide(L)'
;MSKGWLFPLLLLPLLAACEVLEGSGYRVAEAQLLFPEATERWTYFYGEPREVQLGKTTLRLEKAAGESLWAVPGALWVDGNPVLREVGPALRPLAEAVRGVQGSLVEVRTQANLRATWLYDGVGWVKLTGSLKEGERRALVQPTGYLTPDLYAFTGPETQVLLREILARRGGKQVALFELSEPVLKPLALDPIPDGYRVGALLVQYGL
;
A
#
# COMPACT_ATOMS: atom_id res chain seq x y z
N MET A 1 -24.84 49.23 59.80
CA MET A 1 -25.26 49.13 58.39
C MET A 1 -24.57 47.93 57.78
N SER A 2 -25.34 46.90 57.43
CA SER A 2 -24.85 45.57 57.05
C SER A 2 -24.84 45.36 55.54
N LYS A 3 -23.91 44.50 55.08
CA LYS A 3 -23.88 43.71 53.83
C LYS A 3 -23.72 44.54 52.54
N GLY A 4 -22.98 44.11 51.52
CA GLY A 4 -22.23 42.88 51.22
C GLY A 4 -21.64 43.13 49.81
N TRP A 5 -20.35 42.90 49.63
CA TRP A 5 -19.80 41.86 48.76
C TRP A 5 -20.41 41.78 47.35
N LEU A 6 -19.61 42.07 46.32
CA LEU A 6 -19.49 41.22 45.11
C LEU A 6 -18.24 41.61 44.30
N PHE A 7 -17.44 40.57 44.07
CA PHE A 7 -16.15 40.52 43.38
C PHE A 7 -16.30 40.70 41.83
N PRO A 8 -15.19 40.88 41.10
CA PRO A 8 -15.10 41.34 39.72
C PRO A 8 -15.24 40.19 38.71
N LEU A 9 -15.87 40.44 37.56
CA LEU A 9 -15.85 39.51 36.42
C LEU A 9 -16.15 40.25 35.12
N LEU A 10 -15.13 40.90 34.55
CA LEU A 10 -15.12 41.39 33.18
C LEU A 10 -13.85 40.86 32.49
N LEU A 11 -13.80 39.56 32.27
CA LEU A 11 -12.83 38.89 31.42
C LEU A 11 -13.47 37.59 30.93
N LEU A 12 -13.43 37.38 29.60
CA LEU A 12 -13.87 36.22 28.80
C LEU A 12 -15.29 36.31 28.23
N PRO A 13 -15.39 36.55 26.90
CA PRO A 13 -15.67 35.41 26.03
C PRO A 13 -14.63 35.33 24.90
N LEU A 14 -13.58 34.56 25.12
CA LEU A 14 -12.66 34.09 24.06
C LEU A 14 -12.57 32.55 24.09
N LEU A 15 -13.71 31.89 24.28
CA LEU A 15 -13.81 30.43 24.25
C LEU A 15 -15.13 30.02 23.59
N ALA A 16 -15.07 29.76 22.28
CA ALA A 16 -15.80 28.68 21.60
C ALA A 16 -15.72 28.85 20.07
N ALA A 17 -14.50 28.87 19.54
CA ALA A 17 -14.26 28.39 18.18
C ALA A 17 -13.24 27.25 18.28
N CYS A 18 -13.61 26.22 19.07
CA CYS A 18 -13.01 24.91 18.87
C CYS A 18 -13.77 24.34 17.67
N GLU A 19 -13.40 24.77 16.47
CA GLU A 19 -13.69 23.97 15.30
C GLU A 19 -12.95 22.65 15.55
N VAL A 20 -13.69 21.66 16.04
CA VAL A 20 -13.29 20.27 15.85
C VAL A 20 -13.17 20.16 14.33
N LEU A 21 -11.94 20.16 13.83
CA LEU A 21 -11.65 19.73 12.47
C LEU A 21 -12.14 18.28 12.40
N GLU A 22 -13.43 18.11 12.09
CA GLU A 22 -14.01 16.83 11.80
C GLU A 22 -13.25 16.32 10.58
N GLY A 23 -12.43 15.29 10.80
CA GLY A 23 -11.79 14.59 9.69
C GLY A 23 -12.85 14.12 8.71
N SER A 24 -12.41 13.83 7.50
CA SER A 24 -13.22 13.14 6.50
C SER A 24 -13.77 11.80 7.02
N GLY A 25 -13.26 11.23 8.12
CA GLY A 25 -13.82 10.04 8.75
C GLY A 25 -13.48 8.75 8.01
N TYR A 26 -12.55 8.81 7.05
CA TYR A 26 -12.07 7.66 6.32
C TYR A 26 -10.59 7.76 5.97
N ARG A 27 -9.97 6.60 5.73
CA ARG A 27 -8.55 6.45 5.39
C ARG A 27 -8.39 5.52 4.20
N VAL A 28 -7.26 5.66 3.50
CA VAL A 28 -6.98 4.94 2.28
C VAL A 28 -5.65 4.20 2.37
N ALA A 29 -5.63 2.98 1.85
CA ALA A 29 -4.42 2.23 1.55
C ALA A 29 -4.41 1.84 0.07
N GLU A 30 -3.39 2.28 -0.66
CA GLU A 30 -3.22 2.02 -2.09
C GLU A 30 -2.01 1.12 -2.33
N ALA A 31 -2.23 0.02 -3.06
CA ALA A 31 -1.18 -0.80 -3.63
C ALA A 31 -1.08 -0.57 -5.13
N GLN A 32 0.11 -0.19 -5.58
CA GLN A 32 0.47 -0.10 -6.99
C GLN A 32 1.25 -1.35 -7.37
N LEU A 33 0.61 -2.26 -8.09
CA LEU A 33 1.18 -3.53 -8.53
C LEU A 33 1.67 -3.38 -9.97
N LEU A 34 2.98 -3.37 -10.15
CA LEU A 34 3.61 -3.30 -11.47
C LEU A 34 3.89 -4.74 -11.93
N PHE A 35 2.89 -5.37 -12.53
CA PHE A 35 3.03 -6.68 -13.15
C PHE A 35 3.70 -6.55 -14.53
N PRO A 36 4.29 -7.64 -15.06
CA PRO A 36 4.87 -7.64 -16.40
C PRO A 36 3.86 -7.32 -17.52
N GLU A 37 2.60 -7.73 -17.34
CA GLU A 37 1.52 -7.57 -18.32
C GLU A 37 0.67 -6.30 -18.12
N ALA A 38 0.66 -5.72 -16.92
CA ALA A 38 -0.18 -4.58 -16.58
C ALA A 38 0.32 -3.84 -15.33
N THR A 39 -0.11 -2.59 -15.18
CA THR A 39 -0.01 -1.88 -13.91
C THR A 39 -1.40 -1.80 -13.28
N GLU A 40 -1.54 -2.30 -12.06
CA GLU A 40 -2.79 -2.27 -11.32
C GLU A 40 -2.69 -1.35 -10.11
N ARG A 41 -3.74 -0.58 -9.88
CA ARG A 41 -3.95 0.14 -8.61
C ARG A 41 -5.07 -0.53 -7.85
N TRP A 42 -4.78 -0.96 -6.63
CA TRP A 42 -5.73 -1.56 -5.70
C TRP A 42 -5.89 -0.63 -4.51
N THR A 43 -7.08 -0.08 -4.33
CA THR A 43 -7.34 0.91 -3.27
C THR A 43 -8.37 0.35 -2.29
N TYR A 44 -7.97 0.26 -1.02
CA TYR A 44 -8.80 -0.09 0.12
C TYR A 44 -9.18 1.16 0.90
N PHE A 45 -10.45 1.23 1.31
CA PHE A 45 -11.00 2.31 2.12
C PHE A 45 -11.31 1.79 3.52
N TYR A 46 -11.10 2.61 4.54
CA TYR A 46 -11.36 2.26 5.95
C TYR A 46 -12.09 3.40 6.65
N GLY A 47 -12.91 3.09 7.64
CA GLY A 47 -13.68 4.08 8.39
C GLY A 47 -15.17 3.79 8.31
N GLU A 48 -15.99 4.85 8.27
CA GLU A 48 -17.44 4.72 8.20
C GLU A 48 -17.96 4.72 6.75
N PRO A 49 -19.03 3.97 6.44
CA PRO A 49 -19.70 4.00 5.14
C PRO A 49 -20.11 5.41 4.72
N ARG A 50 -19.88 5.76 3.45
CA ARG A 50 -20.18 7.08 2.87
C ARG A 50 -19.98 7.10 1.36
N GLU A 51 -20.34 8.19 0.72
CA GLU A 51 -19.96 8.46 -0.67
C GLU A 51 -18.69 9.32 -0.72
N VAL A 52 -17.83 9.05 -1.70
CA VAL A 52 -16.63 9.83 -2.01
C VAL A 52 -16.55 10.06 -3.51
N GLN A 53 -16.05 11.22 -3.94
CA GLN A 53 -15.87 11.53 -5.35
C GLN A 53 -14.45 11.16 -5.79
N LEU A 54 -14.34 10.53 -6.95
CA LEU A 54 -13.11 10.34 -7.71
C LEU A 54 -13.27 11.01 -9.07
N GLY A 55 -12.79 12.25 -9.17
CA GLY A 55 -13.00 13.09 -10.35
C GLY A 55 -14.49 13.41 -10.57
N LYS A 56 -15.12 12.76 -11.56
CA LYS A 56 -16.56 12.91 -11.86
C LYS A 56 -17.40 11.72 -11.39
N THR A 57 -16.76 10.69 -10.85
CA THR A 57 -17.41 9.45 -10.45
C THR A 57 -17.64 9.46 -8.96
N THR A 58 -18.87 9.20 -8.54
CA THR A 58 -19.20 8.97 -7.14
C THR A 58 -18.98 7.50 -6.81
N LEU A 59 -18.16 7.23 -5.80
CA LEU A 59 -17.88 5.91 -5.25
C LEU A 59 -18.66 5.75 -3.96
N ARG A 60 -19.42 4.66 -3.83
CA ARG A 60 -20.18 4.33 -2.63
C ARG A 60 -19.38 3.39 -1.74
N LEU A 61 -18.91 3.87 -0.60
CA LEU A 61 -18.19 3.10 0.41
C LEU A 61 -19.18 2.48 1.40
N GLU A 62 -19.14 1.17 1.53
CA GLU A 62 -20.13 0.38 2.27
C GLU A 62 -19.45 -0.63 3.20
N LYS A 63 -20.20 -1.12 4.20
CA LYS A 63 -19.71 -2.24 5.00
C LYS A 63 -19.53 -3.46 4.10
N ALA A 64 -18.50 -4.25 4.41
CA ALA A 64 -18.25 -5.49 3.71
C ALA A 64 -19.47 -6.40 3.68
N ALA A 65 -19.78 -6.95 2.51
CA ALA A 65 -20.93 -7.80 2.27
C ALA A 65 -20.49 -9.17 1.74
N GLY A 66 -20.29 -10.13 2.64
CA GLY A 66 -19.91 -11.50 2.27
C GLY A 66 -18.41 -11.76 2.23
N GLU A 67 -18.02 -12.83 1.53
CA GLU A 67 -16.64 -13.31 1.48
C GLU A 67 -15.99 -13.02 0.13
N SER A 68 -14.73 -12.58 0.14
CA SER A 68 -13.93 -12.40 -1.07
C SER A 68 -12.45 -12.63 -0.79
N LEU A 69 -11.75 -13.22 -1.77
CA LEU A 69 -10.30 -13.38 -1.74
C LEU A 69 -9.54 -12.05 -1.84
N TRP A 70 -10.21 -10.95 -2.17
CA TRP A 70 -9.61 -9.62 -2.18
C TRP A 70 -10.07 -8.75 -1.00
N ALA A 71 -10.95 -9.27 -0.12
CA ALA A 71 -11.36 -8.54 1.06
C ALA A 71 -10.24 -8.48 2.10
N VAL A 72 -10.06 -7.29 2.70
CA VAL A 72 -9.19 -7.06 3.86
C VAL A 72 -10.08 -6.80 5.08
N PRO A 73 -9.80 -7.41 6.25
CA PRO A 73 -10.56 -7.15 7.46
C PRO A 73 -10.61 -5.67 7.82
N GLY A 74 -11.82 -5.16 8.05
CA GLY A 74 -12.07 -3.75 8.39
C GLY A 74 -12.10 -2.79 7.20
N ALA A 75 -11.79 -3.24 5.98
CA ALA A 75 -11.95 -2.42 4.78
C ALA A 75 -13.43 -2.32 4.38
N LEU A 76 -13.83 -1.13 3.95
CA LEU A 76 -15.10 -0.86 3.29
C LEU A 76 -15.05 -1.39 1.85
N TRP A 77 -16.21 -1.82 1.37
CA TRP A 77 -16.41 -2.15 -0.04
C TRP A 77 -16.75 -0.88 -0.81
N VAL A 78 -16.36 -0.83 -2.07
CA VAL A 78 -16.64 0.29 -2.99
C VAL A 78 -17.55 -0.21 -4.09
N ASP A 79 -18.74 0.38 -4.21
CA ASP A 79 -19.74 0.02 -5.22
C ASP A 79 -20.01 -1.50 -5.25
N GLY A 80 -20.12 -2.12 -4.07
CA GLY A 80 -20.31 -3.57 -3.92
C GLY A 80 -19.07 -4.44 -4.19
N ASN A 81 -17.87 -3.87 -4.32
CA ASN A 81 -16.61 -4.60 -4.53
C ASN A 81 -15.66 -4.45 -3.35
N PRO A 82 -14.86 -5.48 -2.99
CA PRO A 82 -13.95 -5.42 -1.84
C PRO A 82 -12.76 -4.47 -1.98
N VAL A 83 -12.49 -4.01 -3.21
CA VAL A 83 -11.35 -3.14 -3.55
C VAL A 83 -11.69 -2.33 -4.79
N LEU A 84 -11.29 -1.06 -4.83
CA LEU A 84 -11.31 -0.28 -6.07
C LEU A 84 -10.10 -0.73 -6.90
N ARG A 85 -10.34 -1.34 -8.05
CA ARG A 85 -9.28 -1.85 -8.94
C ARG A 85 -9.26 -1.09 -10.26
N GLU A 86 -8.15 -0.42 -10.54
CA GLU A 86 -7.86 0.19 -11.83
C GLU A 86 -6.73 -0.56 -12.52
N VAL A 87 -6.86 -0.81 -13.82
CA VAL A 87 -5.85 -1.53 -14.62
C VAL A 87 -5.40 -0.65 -15.78
N GLY A 88 -4.11 -0.37 -15.82
CA GLY A 88 -3.43 0.35 -16.89
C GLY A 88 -2.41 -0.52 -17.62
N PRO A 89 -1.77 0.02 -18.67
CA PRO A 89 -0.75 -0.70 -19.42
C PRO A 89 0.47 -1.02 -18.54
N ALA A 90 1.22 -2.06 -18.91
CA ALA A 90 2.48 -2.38 -18.27
C ALA A 90 3.48 -1.21 -18.39
N LEU A 91 4.12 -0.87 -17.28
CA LEU A 91 5.22 0.07 -17.26
C LEU A 91 6.55 -0.64 -17.52
N ARG A 92 7.58 0.13 -17.91
CA ARG A 92 8.93 -0.41 -18.03
C ARG A 92 9.41 -0.89 -16.66
N PRO A 93 10.01 -2.09 -16.55
CA PRO A 93 10.55 -2.58 -15.29
C PRO A 93 11.62 -1.62 -14.73
N LEU A 94 11.47 -1.26 -13.45
CA LEU A 94 12.40 -0.40 -12.73
C LEU A 94 13.46 -1.18 -11.95
N ALA A 95 13.31 -2.50 -11.85
CA ALA A 95 14.29 -3.40 -11.27
C ALA A 95 14.17 -4.78 -11.91
N GLU A 96 15.25 -5.55 -11.86
CA GLU A 96 15.30 -6.92 -12.34
C GLU A 96 16.13 -7.79 -11.39
N ALA A 97 15.74 -9.06 -11.30
CA ALA A 97 16.52 -10.10 -10.65
C ALA A 97 16.92 -11.11 -11.73
N VAL A 98 18.22 -11.31 -11.90
CA VAL A 98 18.76 -12.20 -12.93
C VAL A 98 19.61 -13.29 -12.27
N ARG A 99 19.76 -14.43 -12.94
CA ARG A 99 20.69 -15.46 -12.48
C ARG A 99 22.12 -14.91 -12.43
N GLY A 100 22.78 -15.13 -11.30
CA GLY A 100 24.15 -14.70 -11.07
C GLY A 100 25.16 -15.49 -11.91
N VAL A 101 26.36 -14.92 -12.05
CA VAL A 101 27.53 -15.56 -12.68
C VAL A 101 28.54 -15.93 -11.59
N GLN A 102 29.32 -17.00 -11.81
CA GLN A 102 30.47 -17.39 -10.96
C GLN A 102 30.18 -17.42 -9.44
N GLY A 103 29.36 -18.37 -8.99
CA GLY A 103 29.14 -18.63 -7.55
C GLY A 103 28.10 -17.74 -6.87
N SER A 104 27.62 -16.68 -7.52
CA SER A 104 26.40 -15.96 -7.12
C SER A 104 25.17 -16.61 -7.74
N LEU A 105 24.08 -16.74 -6.98
CA LEU A 105 22.84 -17.38 -7.46
C LEU A 105 21.92 -16.37 -8.15
N VAL A 106 21.83 -15.15 -7.59
CA VAL A 106 20.96 -14.09 -8.10
C VAL A 106 21.69 -12.75 -8.01
N GLU A 107 21.57 -11.92 -9.04
CA GLU A 107 21.93 -10.50 -9.03
C GLU A 107 20.68 -9.64 -9.15
N VAL A 108 20.53 -8.68 -8.24
CA VAL A 108 19.47 -7.66 -8.32
C VAL A 108 20.05 -6.39 -8.91
N ARG A 109 19.39 -5.81 -9.91
CA ARG A 109 19.73 -4.53 -10.53
C ARG A 109 18.53 -3.61 -10.45
N THR A 110 18.75 -2.33 -10.13
CA THR A 110 17.65 -1.38 -9.99
C THR A 110 17.93 -0.03 -10.64
N GLN A 111 16.87 0.54 -11.22
CA GLN A 111 16.75 1.89 -11.77
C GLN A 111 15.86 2.77 -10.89
N ALA A 112 15.47 2.28 -9.71
CA ALA A 112 14.74 3.02 -8.70
C ALA A 112 15.28 2.70 -7.29
N ASN A 113 14.99 3.54 -6.32
CA ASN A 113 15.26 3.22 -4.93
C ASN A 113 14.34 2.07 -4.48
N LEU A 114 14.92 1.02 -3.91
CA LEU A 114 14.20 -0.13 -3.34
C LEU A 114 14.31 -0.12 -1.82
N ARG A 115 13.24 -0.50 -1.13
CA ARG A 115 13.24 -0.79 0.32
C ARG A 115 13.74 -2.20 0.60
N ALA A 116 13.28 -3.15 -0.20
CA ALA A 116 13.64 -4.56 -0.10
C ALA A 116 13.39 -5.29 -1.42
N THR A 117 14.11 -6.39 -1.60
CA THR A 117 13.83 -7.35 -2.66
C THR A 117 13.57 -8.71 -2.03
N TRP A 118 12.55 -9.41 -2.52
CA TRP A 118 12.15 -10.74 -2.07
C TRP A 118 12.10 -11.70 -3.24
N LEU A 119 12.40 -12.97 -2.98
CA LEU A 119 12.27 -14.05 -3.95
C LEU A 119 11.38 -15.14 -3.37
N TYR A 120 10.34 -15.52 -4.09
CA TYR A 120 9.63 -16.76 -3.87
C TYR A 120 10.24 -17.85 -4.75
N ASP A 121 10.87 -18.84 -4.14
CA ASP A 121 11.64 -19.88 -4.84
C ASP A 121 10.82 -21.10 -5.27
N GLY A 122 9.54 -21.16 -4.90
CA GLY A 122 8.65 -22.31 -5.10
C GLY A 122 8.17 -22.93 -3.79
N VAL A 123 8.94 -22.75 -2.71
CA VAL A 123 8.63 -23.25 -1.37
C VAL A 123 8.22 -22.10 -0.47
N GLY A 124 9.02 -21.03 -0.44
CA GLY A 124 8.78 -19.90 0.44
C GLY A 124 9.45 -18.62 -0.04
N TRP A 125 9.15 -17.54 0.67
CA TRP A 125 9.75 -16.23 0.44
C TRP A 125 11.09 -16.14 1.16
N VAL A 126 12.11 -15.63 0.47
CA VAL A 126 13.42 -15.30 1.03
C VAL A 126 13.73 -13.83 0.75
N LYS A 127 14.29 -13.13 1.72
CA LYS A 127 14.72 -11.74 1.52
C LYS A 127 16.05 -11.74 0.79
N LEU A 128 16.06 -11.20 -0.42
CA LEU A 128 17.25 -11.08 -1.26
C LEU A 128 18.09 -9.87 -0.82
N THR A 129 17.47 -8.71 -0.69
CA THR A 129 18.17 -7.48 -0.31
C THR A 129 17.39 -6.69 0.74
N GLY A 130 18.12 -5.93 1.55
CA GLY A 130 17.57 -4.70 2.15
C GLY A 130 17.48 -3.59 1.10
N SER A 131 17.63 -2.34 1.54
CA SER A 131 17.53 -1.20 0.65
C SER A 131 18.60 -1.20 -0.42
N LEU A 132 18.22 -0.77 -1.62
CA LEU A 132 19.12 -0.48 -2.74
C LEU A 132 18.82 0.91 -3.27
N LYS A 133 19.86 1.65 -3.62
CA LYS A 133 19.71 2.94 -4.30
C LYS A 133 19.57 2.72 -5.80
N GLU A 134 18.96 3.68 -6.47
CA GLU A 134 18.93 3.76 -7.92
C GLU A 134 20.34 3.58 -8.52
N GLY A 135 20.45 2.74 -9.54
CA GLY A 135 21.70 2.40 -10.22
C GLY A 135 22.55 1.34 -9.51
N GLU A 136 22.20 0.91 -8.30
CA GLU A 136 22.92 -0.14 -7.60
C GLU A 136 22.63 -1.53 -8.20
N ARG A 137 23.64 -2.40 -8.09
CA ARG A 137 23.54 -3.83 -8.32
C ARG A 137 24.07 -4.59 -7.11
N ARG A 138 23.45 -5.70 -6.76
CA ARG A 138 23.89 -6.56 -5.66
C ARG A 138 23.77 -8.03 -6.04
N ALA A 139 24.92 -8.70 -6.08
CA ALA A 139 25.02 -10.14 -6.23
C ALA A 139 24.79 -10.81 -4.86
N LEU A 140 24.05 -11.91 -4.85
CA LEU A 140 23.56 -12.55 -3.63
C LEU A 140 23.84 -14.05 -3.64
N VAL A 141 24.12 -14.55 -2.44
CA VAL A 141 24.17 -15.98 -2.11
C VAL A 141 22.85 -16.32 -1.39
N GLN A 142 22.35 -17.55 -1.55
CA GLN A 142 21.02 -17.95 -1.06
C GLN A 142 20.87 -17.63 0.44
N PRO A 143 19.80 -16.92 0.84
CA PRO A 143 19.53 -16.67 2.25
C PRO A 143 19.25 -17.96 3.01
N THR A 144 19.68 -18.03 4.27
CA THR A 144 19.44 -19.17 5.16
C THR A 144 18.11 -18.99 5.92
N GLY A 145 16.98 -19.02 5.22
CA GLY A 145 15.66 -19.12 5.88
C GLY A 145 14.50 -18.47 5.12
N TYR A 146 13.32 -19.08 5.27
CA TYR A 146 12.07 -18.56 4.74
C TYR A 146 11.43 -17.55 5.70
N LEU A 147 11.01 -16.41 5.16
CA LEU A 147 10.40 -15.30 5.89
C LEU A 147 9.18 -14.80 5.11
N THR A 148 8.09 -14.46 5.77
CA THR A 148 6.98 -13.77 5.10
C THR A 148 7.39 -12.31 4.84
N PRO A 149 7.25 -11.77 3.61
CA PRO A 149 7.50 -10.36 3.35
C PRO A 149 6.67 -9.48 4.27
N ASP A 150 7.34 -8.56 4.96
CA ASP A 150 6.71 -7.48 5.72
C ASP A 150 6.87 -6.20 4.90
N LEU A 151 5.79 -5.80 4.22
CA LEU A 151 5.82 -4.71 3.26
C LEU A 151 5.50 -3.40 3.97
N TYR A 152 6.41 -2.44 3.93
CA TYR A 152 6.42 -1.22 4.75
C TYR A 152 5.11 -0.43 4.68
N ALA A 153 4.53 -0.31 3.48
CA ALA A 153 3.34 0.50 3.25
C ALA A 153 2.04 -0.21 3.62
N PHE A 154 2.07 -1.50 4.00
CA PHE A 154 0.89 -2.35 4.16
C PHE A 154 0.85 -3.02 5.54
N THR A 155 -0.35 -3.29 6.02
CA THR A 155 -0.57 -4.10 7.21
C THR A 155 -0.35 -5.59 6.89
N GLY A 156 -0.25 -6.44 7.91
CA GLY A 156 -0.16 -7.89 7.73
C GLY A 156 -1.28 -8.48 6.87
N PRO A 157 -2.57 -8.18 7.15
CA PRO A 157 -3.68 -8.66 6.34
C PRO A 157 -3.65 -8.15 4.88
N GLU A 158 -3.35 -6.87 4.65
CA GLU A 158 -3.19 -6.30 3.30
C GLU A 158 -2.07 -7.04 2.55
N THR A 159 -0.92 -7.22 3.20
CA THR A 159 0.23 -7.94 2.64
C THR A 159 -0.15 -9.37 2.23
N GLN A 160 -0.90 -10.10 3.06
CA GLN A 160 -1.33 -11.45 2.72
C GLN A 160 -2.22 -11.51 1.47
N VAL A 161 -3.13 -10.55 1.31
CA VAL A 161 -3.97 -10.46 0.11
C VAL A 161 -3.12 -10.20 -1.14
N LEU A 162 -2.21 -9.20 -1.06
CA LEU A 162 -1.35 -8.83 -2.18
C LEU A 162 -0.41 -9.98 -2.58
N LEU A 163 0.25 -10.62 -1.60
CA LEU A 163 1.15 -11.75 -1.87
C LEU A 163 0.38 -12.94 -2.44
N ARG A 164 -0.84 -13.23 -1.96
CA ARG A 164 -1.68 -14.29 -2.52
C ARG A 164 -2.00 -14.04 -3.98
N GLU A 165 -2.43 -12.83 -4.33
CA GLU A 165 -2.72 -12.44 -5.71
C GLU A 165 -1.47 -12.59 -6.61
N ILE A 166 -0.33 -12.07 -6.16
CA ILE A 166 0.94 -12.16 -6.87
C ILE A 166 1.31 -13.62 -7.14
N LEU A 167 1.19 -14.50 -6.13
CA LEU A 167 1.52 -15.91 -6.26
C LEU A 167 0.51 -16.69 -7.11
N ALA A 168 -0.78 -16.30 -7.09
CA ALA A 168 -1.81 -16.96 -7.91
C ALA A 168 -1.54 -16.82 -9.42
N ARG A 169 -0.91 -15.71 -9.84
CA ARG A 169 -0.58 -15.43 -11.25
C ARG A 169 0.73 -16.05 -11.73
N ARG A 170 1.55 -16.61 -10.83
CA ARG A 170 2.93 -17.03 -11.16
C ARG A 170 3.03 -18.18 -12.16
N GLY A 171 1.96 -18.94 -12.37
CA GLY A 171 1.96 -20.10 -13.29
C GLY A 171 3.07 -21.12 -12.97
N GLY A 172 3.37 -21.35 -11.69
CA GLY A 172 4.45 -22.24 -11.25
C GLY A 172 5.87 -21.65 -11.30
N LYS A 173 6.05 -20.43 -11.82
CA LYS A 173 7.36 -19.75 -11.88
C LYS A 173 7.79 -19.21 -10.52
N GLN A 174 9.10 -19.02 -10.36
CA GLN A 174 9.67 -18.23 -9.27
C GLN A 174 9.19 -16.77 -9.39
N VAL A 175 9.14 -16.06 -8.27
CA VAL A 175 8.66 -14.66 -8.24
C VAL A 175 9.69 -13.78 -7.56
N ALA A 176 10.23 -12.79 -8.27
CA ALA A 176 10.94 -11.70 -7.63
C ALA A 176 9.97 -10.53 -7.37
N LEU A 177 9.95 -10.06 -6.14
CA LEU A 177 9.12 -8.94 -5.68
C LEU A 177 10.05 -7.82 -5.22
N PHE A 178 9.96 -6.66 -5.86
CA PHE A 178 10.72 -5.48 -5.48
C PHE A 178 9.79 -4.47 -4.82
N GLU A 179 10.09 -4.13 -3.58
CA GLU A 179 9.38 -3.09 -2.85
C GLU A 179 10.04 -1.74 -3.16
N LEU A 180 9.35 -0.90 -3.92
CA LEU A 180 9.85 0.42 -4.29
C LEU A 180 9.79 1.38 -3.09
N SER A 181 10.77 2.27 -2.99
CA SER A 181 10.79 3.30 -1.94
C SER A 181 9.72 4.36 -2.13
N GLU A 182 9.40 4.67 -3.38
CA GLU A 182 8.44 5.70 -3.79
C GLU A 182 7.32 5.08 -4.65
N PRO A 183 6.09 5.62 -4.59
CA PRO A 183 5.02 5.26 -5.51
C PRO A 183 5.36 5.71 -6.94
N VAL A 184 4.84 4.98 -7.92
CA VAL A 184 5.03 5.26 -9.36
C VAL A 184 3.87 6.08 -9.93
N LEU A 185 2.65 5.78 -9.50
CA LEU A 185 1.46 6.54 -9.88
C LEU A 185 1.18 7.63 -8.86
N LYS A 186 0.59 8.74 -9.33
CA LYS A 186 0.07 9.78 -8.43
C LYS A 186 -1.07 9.23 -7.57
N PRO A 187 -1.22 9.65 -6.30
CA PRO A 187 -2.37 9.29 -5.48
C PRO A 187 -3.69 9.69 -6.14
N LEU A 188 -4.77 8.99 -5.78
CA LEU A 188 -6.12 9.33 -6.21
C LEU A 188 -6.54 10.70 -5.66
N ALA A 189 -7.10 11.53 -6.54
CA ALA A 189 -7.69 12.81 -6.16
C ALA A 189 -9.12 12.57 -5.65
N LEU A 190 -9.21 12.10 -4.40
CA LEU A 190 -10.46 11.84 -3.70
C LEU A 190 -11.00 13.09 -3.03
N ASP A 191 -12.33 13.25 -3.05
CA ASP A 191 -13.04 14.34 -2.38
C ASP A 191 -14.24 13.78 -1.59
N PRO A 192 -14.33 13.98 -0.25
CA PRO A 192 -13.36 14.70 0.60
C PRO A 192 -12.00 14.02 0.66
N ILE A 193 -10.92 14.78 0.90
CA ILE A 193 -9.56 14.24 1.07
C ILE A 193 -9.55 13.31 2.30
N PRO A 194 -8.99 12.08 2.21
CA PRO A 194 -8.97 11.14 3.33
C PRO A 194 -8.07 11.63 4.47
N ASP A 195 -8.39 11.21 5.70
CA ASP A 195 -7.63 11.55 6.92
C ASP A 195 -6.22 10.95 6.93
N GLY A 196 -6.01 9.93 6.11
CA GLY A 196 -4.70 9.32 5.90
C GLY A 196 -4.67 8.57 4.58
N TYR A 197 -3.54 8.69 3.89
CA TYR A 197 -3.31 8.02 2.61
C TYR A 197 -1.97 7.29 2.67
N ARG A 198 -2.00 5.96 2.75
CA ARG A 198 -0.80 5.13 2.61
C ARG A 198 -0.72 4.60 1.19
N VAL A 199 0.46 4.65 0.59
CA VAL A 199 0.70 4.12 -0.75
C VAL A 199 1.99 3.31 -0.75
N GLY A 200 1.94 2.13 -1.38
CA GLY A 200 3.11 1.30 -1.64
C GLY A 200 3.13 0.84 -3.08
N ALA A 201 4.32 0.75 -3.67
CA ALA A 201 4.51 0.23 -5.01
C ALA A 201 5.36 -1.04 -5.00
N LEU A 202 4.87 -2.06 -5.68
CA LEU A 202 5.46 -3.38 -5.76
C LEU A 202 5.67 -3.73 -7.24
N LEU A 203 6.92 -3.91 -7.63
CA LEU A 203 7.26 -4.45 -8.94
C LEU A 203 7.36 -5.96 -8.85
N VAL A 204 6.74 -6.65 -9.79
CA VAL A 204 6.66 -8.12 -9.82
C VAL A 204 7.34 -8.62 -11.08
N GLN A 205 8.24 -9.58 -10.91
CA GLN A 205 8.87 -10.32 -12.01
C GLN A 205 8.58 -11.81 -11.83
N TYR A 206 8.06 -12.43 -12.89
CA TYR A 206 7.80 -13.87 -12.95
C TYR A 206 8.91 -14.60 -13.73
N GLY A 207 9.67 -15.44 -13.03
CA GLY A 207 10.84 -16.16 -13.55
C GLY A 207 12.16 -15.42 -13.34
N LEU A 208 13.25 -16.18 -13.23
CA LEU A 208 14.65 -15.74 -13.14
C LEU A 208 15.50 -16.29 -14.29
#